data_AF-A0A2H0T6M1-F1
#
_entry.id   AF-A0A2H0T6M1-F1
#
_cell.length_a   1.000
_cell.length_b   1.000
_cell.length_c   1.000
_cell.angle_alpha   90.00
_cell.angle_beta   90.00
_cell.angle_gamma   90.00
#
_symmetry.space_group_name_H-M   'P 1'
#
loop_
_entity.id
_entity.type
_entity.pdbx_description
1 polymer ?
#
loop_
_entity_poly.entity_id
_entity_poly.type
_entity_poly.pdbx_seq_one_letter_code
_entity_poly.pdbx_strand_id
1 'polypeptide(L)'
;MEKKMNAFWRYLEKEKIGWKKILLFLFFWFFVIQTFMFVFINRVVGFDVKVVGIKVIFVIICSALIEEASFRVMPFYLSYELFKKLKSYKWATLISLFFISGFAFGFVHKVWLGACIKAIVGIFYGIVYLKLEGIKGKMVKPFIILSLFHIIHNIFVVSLFNSHFSIIYGQKIIPVL
;
A
#
# COMPACT_ATOMS: atom_id res chain seq x y z
N MET A 1 6.68 25.93 -11.91
CA MET A 1 6.96 24.74 -11.06
C MET A 1 8.29 24.89 -10.33
N GLU A 2 9.33 25.32 -11.04
CA GLU A 2 10.70 25.58 -10.54
C GLU A 2 10.81 26.41 -9.26
N LYS A 3 10.11 27.57 -9.17
CA LYS A 3 10.12 28.41 -7.95
C LYS A 3 9.64 27.67 -6.69
N LYS A 4 8.65 26.78 -6.81
CA LYS A 4 8.11 26.02 -5.67
C LYS A 4 9.05 24.88 -5.25
N MET A 5 9.75 24.30 -6.23
CA MET A 5 10.74 23.23 -6.01
C MET A 5 12.00 23.77 -5.32
N ASN A 6 12.46 24.97 -5.69
CA ASN A 6 13.59 25.63 -5.02
C ASN A 6 13.30 25.97 -3.55
N ALA A 7 12.08 26.35 -3.22
CA ALA A 7 11.71 26.62 -1.82
C ALA A 7 11.68 25.35 -0.95
N PHE A 8 11.42 24.18 -1.53
CA PHE A 8 11.44 22.90 -0.82
C PHE A 8 12.87 22.52 -0.43
N TRP A 9 13.79 22.60 -1.40
CA TRP A 9 15.19 22.31 -1.17
C TRP A 9 15.83 23.23 -0.14
N ARG A 10 15.57 24.54 -0.23
CA ARG A 10 16.06 25.52 0.76
C ARG A 10 15.54 25.23 2.17
N TYR A 11 14.31 24.73 2.29
CA TYR A 11 13.78 24.36 3.61
C TYR A 11 14.46 23.12 4.18
N LEU A 12 14.63 22.06 3.38
CA LEU A 12 15.34 20.85 3.80
C LEU A 12 16.76 21.18 4.26
N GLU A 13 17.42 22.07 3.54
CA GLU A 13 18.74 22.60 3.88
C GLU A 13 18.71 23.41 5.19
N LYS A 14 17.72 24.30 5.36
CA LYS A 14 17.51 25.10 6.58
C LYS A 14 17.27 24.23 7.83
N GLU A 15 16.43 23.21 7.73
CA GLU A 15 16.14 22.28 8.84
C GLU A 15 17.26 21.25 9.06
N LYS A 16 18.32 21.27 8.24
CA LYS A 16 19.39 20.26 8.23
C LYS A 16 18.83 18.84 8.05
N ILE A 17 17.66 18.71 7.41
CA ILE A 17 17.10 17.44 6.96
C ILE A 17 17.76 17.15 5.62
N GLY A 18 18.98 16.63 5.69
CA GLY A 18 19.70 16.22 4.48
C GLY A 18 18.86 15.20 3.69
N TRP A 19 18.82 15.35 2.37
CA TRP A 19 18.12 14.43 1.44
C TRP A 19 18.46 12.95 1.72
N LYS A 20 19.67 12.67 2.21
CA LYS A 20 20.11 11.35 2.67
C LYS A 20 19.21 10.76 3.75
N LYS A 21 18.69 11.57 4.69
CA LYS A 21 17.77 11.11 5.75
C LYS A 21 16.39 10.75 5.20
N ILE A 22 15.89 11.51 4.22
CA ILE A 22 14.62 11.19 3.55
C ILE A 22 14.78 9.90 2.74
N LEU A 23 15.88 9.78 2.00
CA LEU A 23 16.18 8.58 1.21
C LEU A 23 16.35 7.36 2.11
N LEU A 24 17.06 7.50 3.23
CA LEU A 24 17.23 6.45 4.22
C LEU A 24 15.91 6.05 4.87
N PHE A 25 15.04 7.01 5.19
CA PHE A 25 13.70 6.74 5.71
C PHE A 25 12.87 5.95 4.70
N LEU A 26 12.81 6.40 3.43
CA LEU A 26 12.07 5.71 2.37
C LEU A 26 12.63 4.31 2.11
N PHE A 27 13.96 4.16 2.11
CA PHE A 27 14.64 2.88 1.95
C PHE A 27 14.33 1.92 3.11
N PHE A 28 14.51 2.38 4.34
CA PHE A 28 14.24 1.58 5.55
C PHE A 28 12.76 1.18 5.62
N TRP A 29 11.87 2.14 5.35
CA TRP A 29 10.43 1.90 5.30
C TRP A 29 10.07 0.83 4.25
N PHE A 30 10.57 0.98 3.02
CA PHE A 30 10.34 0.01 1.96
C PHE A 30 10.89 -1.39 2.31
N PHE A 31 12.12 -1.45 2.81
CA PHE A 31 12.83 -2.70 3.12
C PHE A 31 12.21 -3.45 4.31
N VAL A 32 11.89 -2.73 5.40
CA VAL A 32 11.29 -3.32 6.60
C VAL A 32 9.89 -3.85 6.31
N ILE A 33 9.07 -3.10 5.59
CA ILE A 33 7.72 -3.54 5.23
C ILE A 33 7.77 -4.74 4.29
N GLN A 34 8.62 -4.69 3.25
CA GLN A 34 8.77 -5.83 2.32
C GLN A 34 9.22 -7.08 3.04
N THR A 35 10.22 -6.96 3.92
CA THR A 35 10.76 -8.10 4.66
C THR A 35 9.74 -8.64 5.65
N PHE A 36 9.03 -7.77 6.37
CA PHE A 36 7.98 -8.19 7.31
C PHE A 36 6.83 -8.88 6.58
N MET A 37 6.34 -8.32 5.47
CA MET A 37 5.29 -8.94 4.67
C MET A 37 5.74 -10.27 4.08
N PHE A 38 6.96 -10.36 3.54
CA PHE A 38 7.51 -11.60 3.01
C PHE A 38 7.61 -12.66 4.11
N VAL A 39 8.14 -12.32 5.29
CA VAL A 39 8.24 -13.26 6.42
C VAL A 39 6.87 -13.66 6.94
N PHE A 40 5.94 -12.72 7.09
CA PHE A 40 4.57 -12.99 7.53
C PHE A 40 3.86 -13.92 6.56
N ILE A 41 3.91 -13.64 5.26
CA ILE A 41 3.32 -14.50 4.23
C ILE A 41 3.96 -15.89 4.31
N ASN A 42 5.29 -16.00 4.31
CA ASN A 42 5.95 -17.30 4.31
C ASN A 42 5.69 -18.11 5.60
N ARG A 43 5.63 -17.48 6.77
CA ARG A 43 5.49 -18.18 8.06
C ARG A 43 4.06 -18.38 8.53
N VAL A 44 3.18 -17.41 8.33
CA VAL A 44 1.81 -17.44 8.83
C VAL A 44 0.89 -18.11 7.82
N VAL A 45 1.09 -17.85 6.53
CA VAL A 45 0.30 -18.51 5.49
C VAL A 45 0.77 -19.94 5.32
N GLY A 46 2.09 -20.17 5.33
CA GLY A 46 2.68 -21.47 5.02
C GLY A 46 2.31 -21.88 3.59
N PHE A 47 3.27 -21.95 2.68
CA PHE A 47 3.01 -22.33 1.29
C PHE A 47 2.56 -23.80 1.09
N ASP A 48 2.06 -24.47 2.15
CA ASP A 48 1.46 -25.78 2.04
C ASP A 48 0.03 -25.66 1.49
N VAL A 49 -0.08 -25.84 0.17
CA VAL A 49 -1.22 -25.56 -0.73
C VAL A 49 -2.43 -26.49 -0.50
N LYS A 50 -2.80 -26.76 0.76
CA LYS A 50 -4.06 -27.43 1.15
C LYS A 50 -4.91 -26.56 2.06
N VAL A 51 -4.90 -25.26 1.79
CA VAL A 51 -5.63 -24.26 2.57
C VAL A 51 -7.07 -24.19 2.06
N VAL A 52 -7.97 -24.97 2.64
CA VAL A 52 -9.39 -25.03 2.25
C VAL A 52 -10.17 -23.83 2.82
N GLY A 53 -10.86 -23.10 1.94
CA GLY A 53 -11.95 -22.16 2.24
C GLY A 53 -11.65 -21.05 3.27
N ILE A 54 -11.95 -21.31 4.55
CA ILE A 54 -11.93 -20.33 5.65
C ILE A 54 -10.54 -19.69 5.82
N LYS A 55 -9.49 -20.50 5.70
CA LYS A 55 -8.12 -20.01 5.87
C LYS A 55 -7.72 -19.04 4.74
N VAL A 56 -8.27 -19.17 3.53
CA VAL A 56 -8.00 -18.25 2.40
C VAL A 56 -8.58 -16.87 2.69
N ILE A 57 -9.83 -16.81 3.16
CA ILE A 57 -10.48 -15.54 3.53
C ILE A 57 -9.71 -14.85 4.65
N PHE A 58 -9.30 -15.60 5.67
CA PHE A 58 -8.49 -15.07 6.77
C PHE A 58 -7.18 -14.45 6.26
N VAL A 59 -6.46 -15.16 5.37
CA VAL A 59 -5.21 -14.64 4.78
C VAL A 59 -5.46 -13.39 3.95
N ILE A 60 -6.54 -13.33 3.16
CA ILE A 60 -6.93 -12.12 2.41
C ILE A 60 -7.18 -10.93 3.33
N ILE A 61 -7.87 -11.16 4.46
CA ILE A 61 -8.16 -10.12 5.45
C ILE A 61 -6.86 -9.63 6.09
N CYS A 62 -6.02 -10.54 6.58
CA CYS A 62 -4.78 -10.19 7.23
C CYS A 62 -3.80 -9.48 6.28
N SER A 63 -3.67 -9.95 5.04
CA SER A 63 -2.79 -9.30 4.06
C SER A 63 -3.27 -7.90 3.74
N ALA A 64 -4.57 -7.71 3.50
CA ALA A 64 -5.14 -6.40 3.25
C ALA A 64 -4.90 -5.43 4.41
N LEU A 65 -5.16 -5.86 5.65
CA LEU A 65 -4.93 -5.02 6.85
C LEU A 65 -3.46 -4.60 6.99
N ILE A 66 -2.53 -5.56 6.79
CA ILE A 66 -1.09 -5.28 6.87
C ILE A 66 -0.66 -4.34 5.75
N GLU A 67 -1.13 -4.56 4.52
CA GLU A 67 -0.82 -3.71 3.37
C GLU A 67 -1.34 -2.30 3.56
N GLU A 68 -2.56 -2.13 4.08
CA GLU A 68 -3.12 -0.80 4.36
C GLU A 68 -2.35 -0.03 5.42
N ALA A 69 -2.02 -0.70 6.53
CA ALA A 69 -1.24 -0.10 7.60
C ALA A 69 0.14 0.32 7.08
N SER A 70 0.78 -0.57 6.33
CA SER A 70 2.18 -0.44 5.91
C SER A 70 2.35 0.51 4.74
N PHE A 71 1.53 0.41 3.70
CA PHE A 71 1.68 1.15 2.45
C PHE A 71 0.89 2.46 2.38
N ARG A 72 -0.08 2.69 3.27
CA ARG A 72 -0.93 3.90 3.20
C ARG A 72 -0.99 4.66 4.50
N VAL A 73 -1.56 4.06 5.55
CA VAL A 73 -1.89 4.80 6.77
C VAL A 73 -0.63 5.31 7.46
N MET A 74 0.35 4.43 7.71
CA MET A 74 1.60 4.83 8.38
C MET A 74 2.46 5.79 7.54
N PRO A 75 2.67 5.56 6.23
CA PRO A 75 3.42 6.49 5.38
C PRO A 75 2.79 7.86 5.29
N PHE A 76 1.46 7.91 5.12
CA PHE A 76 0.75 9.17 4.98
C PHE A 76 0.74 9.93 6.30
N TYR A 77 0.58 9.22 7.42
CA TYR A 77 0.69 9.82 8.75
C TYR A 77 2.08 10.37 9.03
N LEU A 78 3.13 9.55 8.87
CA LEU A 78 4.52 9.97 9.11
C LEU A 78 4.90 11.14 8.22
N SER A 79 4.48 11.11 6.96
CA SER A 79 4.72 12.23 6.07
C SER A 79 3.94 13.45 6.48
N TYR A 80 2.66 13.31 6.84
CA TYR A 80 1.92 14.44 7.39
C TYR A 80 2.64 15.04 8.60
N GLU A 81 3.12 14.23 9.53
CA GLU A 81 3.87 14.69 10.71
C GLU A 81 5.17 15.41 10.34
N LEU A 82 5.91 14.90 9.35
CA LEU A 82 7.13 15.53 8.83
C LEU A 82 6.84 16.87 8.15
N PHE A 83 5.73 16.97 7.41
CA PHE A 83 5.44 18.10 6.52
C PHE A 83 4.35 19.05 7.04
N LYS A 84 3.71 18.79 8.19
CA LYS A 84 2.64 19.67 8.72
C LYS A 84 3.13 21.06 9.10
N LYS A 85 4.41 21.21 9.45
CA LYS A 85 5.06 22.51 9.72
C LYS A 85 5.26 23.34 8.44
N LEU A 86 5.22 22.68 7.28
CA LEU A 86 5.35 23.28 5.96
C LEU A 86 3.97 23.63 5.39
N LYS A 87 3.42 24.78 5.80
CA LYS A 87 2.10 25.28 5.37
C LYS A 87 1.87 25.25 3.85
N SER A 88 2.91 25.39 3.04
CA SER A 88 2.86 25.46 1.58
C SER A 88 3.00 24.11 0.84
N TYR A 89 3.33 23.01 1.53
CA TYR A 89 3.72 21.75 0.88
C TYR A 89 2.76 20.58 1.04
N LYS A 90 1.65 20.75 1.78
CA LYS A 90 0.65 19.70 2.03
C LYS A 90 0.29 18.90 0.77
N TRP A 91 -0.02 19.58 -0.32
CA TRP A 91 -0.47 18.93 -1.56
C TRP A 91 0.67 18.28 -2.35
N ALA A 92 1.83 18.94 -2.44
CA ALA A 92 2.98 18.39 -3.17
C ALA A 92 3.48 17.11 -2.51
N THR A 93 3.63 17.11 -1.19
CA THR A 93 4.05 15.93 -0.44
C THR A 93 3.03 14.79 -0.55
N LEU A 94 1.74 15.11 -0.41
CA LEU A 94 0.68 14.11 -0.60
C LEU A 94 0.78 13.48 -1.98
N ILE A 95 0.84 14.28 -3.04
CA ILE A 95 0.97 13.81 -4.43
C ILE A 95 2.24 12.95 -4.61
N SER A 96 3.38 13.37 -4.05
CA SER A 96 4.61 12.57 -4.09
C SER A 96 4.42 11.22 -3.41
N LEU A 97 3.72 11.15 -2.28
CA LEU A 97 3.44 9.89 -1.58
C LEU A 97 2.44 9.01 -2.30
N PHE A 98 1.46 9.59 -2.98
CA PHE A 98 0.55 8.86 -3.85
C PHE A 98 1.29 8.15 -4.97
N PHE A 99 2.17 8.90 -5.65
CA PHE A 99 2.97 8.35 -6.73
C PHE A 99 3.98 7.34 -6.21
N ILE A 100 4.71 7.64 -5.13
CA ILE A 100 5.71 6.73 -4.58
C ILE A 100 5.04 5.45 -4.04
N SER A 101 3.93 5.54 -3.32
CA SER A 101 3.22 4.36 -2.81
C SER A 101 2.61 3.53 -3.93
N GLY A 102 1.95 4.16 -4.91
CA GLY A 102 1.37 3.45 -6.06
C GLY A 102 2.43 2.78 -6.94
N PHE A 103 3.54 3.47 -7.21
CA PHE A 103 4.62 2.96 -8.04
C PHE A 103 5.45 1.89 -7.31
N ALA A 104 5.77 2.09 -6.02
CA ALA A 104 6.45 1.08 -5.21
C ALA A 104 5.60 -0.19 -5.09
N PHE A 105 4.28 -0.06 -4.89
CA PHE A 105 3.37 -1.18 -4.83
C PHE A 105 3.28 -1.93 -6.17
N GLY A 106 3.23 -1.20 -7.29
CA GLY A 106 3.25 -1.78 -8.63
C GLY A 106 4.55 -2.52 -8.96
N PHE A 107 5.71 -1.94 -8.58
CA PHE A 107 7.02 -2.52 -8.85
C PHE A 107 7.23 -3.86 -8.14
N VAL A 108 6.73 -3.99 -6.91
CA VAL A 108 6.79 -5.22 -6.11
C VAL A 108 6.08 -6.39 -6.80
N HIS A 109 5.02 -6.11 -7.57
CA HIS A 109 4.18 -7.14 -8.18
C HIS A 109 4.65 -7.60 -9.57
N LYS A 110 5.84 -7.16 -10.03
CA LYS A 110 6.58 -7.66 -11.22
C LYS A 110 5.81 -7.74 -12.56
N VAL A 111 4.66 -7.06 -12.70
CA VAL A 111 3.89 -7.01 -13.95
C VAL A 111 3.68 -5.55 -14.32
N TRP A 112 4.30 -5.05 -15.39
CA TRP A 112 4.23 -3.63 -15.77
C TRP A 112 2.80 -3.11 -15.99
N LEU A 113 1.95 -3.88 -16.67
CA LEU A 113 0.53 -3.52 -16.84
C LEU A 113 -0.22 -3.56 -15.50
N GLY A 114 0.08 -4.56 -14.67
CA GLY A 114 -0.44 -4.66 -13.30
C GLY A 114 0.01 -3.48 -12.44
N ALA A 115 1.23 -2.99 -12.62
CA ALA A 115 1.78 -1.86 -11.90
C ALA A 115 1.04 -0.56 -12.22
N CYS A 116 0.67 -0.32 -13.48
CA CYS A 116 -0.15 0.83 -13.86
C CYS A 116 -1.55 0.78 -13.21
N ILE A 117 -2.23 -0.37 -13.26
CA ILE A 117 -3.54 -0.55 -12.62
C ILE A 117 -3.42 -0.36 -11.11
N LYS A 118 -2.41 -0.99 -10.49
CA LYS A 118 -2.11 -0.87 -9.05
C LYS A 118 -1.81 0.57 -8.66
N ALA A 119 -1.14 1.35 -9.51
CA ALA A 119 -0.88 2.77 -9.28
C ALA A 119 -2.17 3.60 -9.30
N ILE A 120 -3.06 3.35 -10.27
CA ILE A 120 -4.39 4.00 -10.31
C ILE A 120 -5.20 3.68 -9.05
N VAL A 121 -5.21 2.41 -8.63
CA VAL A 121 -5.86 1.96 -7.39
C VAL A 121 -5.24 2.64 -6.16
N GLY A 122 -3.91 2.75 -6.10
CA GLY A 122 -3.21 3.48 -5.04
C GLY A 122 -3.59 4.96 -4.96
N ILE A 123 -3.72 5.63 -6.12
CA ILE A 123 -4.20 7.02 -6.21
C ILE A 123 -5.63 7.13 -5.70
N PHE A 124 -6.53 6.25 -6.14
CA PHE A 124 -7.91 6.21 -5.66
C PHE A 124 -7.96 6.10 -4.13
N TYR A 125 -7.16 5.20 -3.58
CA TYR A 125 -7.17 4.93 -2.14
C TYR A 125 -6.69 6.09 -1.29
N GLY A 126 -5.62 6.79 -1.67
CA GLY A 126 -5.30 7.96 -0.87
C GLY A 126 -6.28 9.12 -1.11
N ILE A 127 -6.98 9.23 -2.26
CA ILE A 127 -8.06 10.24 -2.40
C ILE A 127 -9.13 9.96 -1.36
N VAL A 128 -9.51 8.69 -1.18
CA VAL A 128 -10.40 8.25 -0.10
C VAL A 128 -9.80 8.60 1.27
N TYR A 129 -8.51 8.32 1.52
CA TYR A 129 -7.83 8.70 2.77
C TYR A 129 -7.94 10.21 3.07
N LEU A 130 -7.75 11.06 2.05
CA LEU A 130 -7.87 12.52 2.18
C LEU A 130 -9.30 12.96 2.48
N LYS A 131 -10.29 12.41 1.76
CA LYS A 131 -11.72 12.68 2.00
C LYS A 131 -12.15 12.26 3.40
N LEU A 132 -11.53 11.21 3.95
CA LEU A 132 -11.76 10.74 5.32
C LEU A 132 -10.96 11.51 6.38
N GLU A 133 -10.38 12.64 6.00
CA GLU A 133 -9.60 13.51 6.89
C GLU A 133 -8.40 12.82 7.54
N GLY A 134 -7.80 11.81 6.90
CA GLY A 134 -6.65 11.11 7.47
C GLY A 134 -5.48 12.05 7.79
N ILE A 135 -5.31 13.10 6.98
CA ILE A 135 -4.33 14.17 7.19
C ILE A 135 -4.61 15.07 8.40
N LYS A 136 -5.76 14.94 9.08
CA LYS A 136 -6.05 15.63 10.34
C LYS A 136 -5.69 14.74 11.55
N GLY A 137 -4.94 13.66 11.34
CA GLY A 137 -4.59 12.68 12.38
C GLY A 137 -5.69 11.65 12.65
N LYS A 138 -6.81 11.69 11.92
CA LYS A 138 -7.89 10.70 12.05
C LYS A 138 -7.51 9.44 11.29
N MET A 139 -6.68 8.56 11.86
CA MET A 139 -6.14 7.39 11.16
C MET A 139 -7.09 6.18 11.14
N VAL A 140 -7.86 5.98 12.20
CA VAL A 140 -8.69 4.77 12.39
C VAL A 140 -9.76 4.65 11.30
N LYS A 141 -10.49 5.72 11.01
CA LYS A 141 -11.56 5.71 10.02
C LYS A 141 -11.06 5.43 8.58
N PRO A 142 -10.02 6.13 8.06
CA PRO A 142 -9.38 5.76 6.82
C PRO A 142 -8.85 4.34 6.79
N PHE A 143 -8.20 3.88 7.86
CA PHE A 143 -7.66 2.52 7.92
C PHE A 143 -8.76 1.46 7.71
N ILE A 144 -9.86 1.56 8.45
CA ILE A 144 -10.98 0.62 8.36
C ILE A 144 -11.57 0.64 6.95
N ILE A 145 -11.89 1.82 6.42
CA ILE A 145 -12.56 1.93 5.11
C ILE A 145 -11.65 1.44 3.97
N LEU A 146 -10.37 1.82 3.98
CA LEU A 146 -9.43 1.36 2.96
C LEU A 146 -9.18 -0.15 3.04
N SER A 147 -9.14 -0.70 4.25
CA SER A 147 -8.99 -2.15 4.44
C SER A 147 -10.20 -2.90 3.90
N LEU A 148 -11.41 -2.41 4.16
CA LEU A 148 -12.64 -2.99 3.60
C LEU A 148 -12.63 -2.98 2.07
N PHE A 149 -12.30 -1.85 1.45
CA PHE A 149 -12.18 -1.80 -0.01
C PHE A 149 -11.14 -2.79 -0.55
N HIS A 150 -9.99 -2.89 0.13
CA HIS A 150 -8.93 -3.79 -0.30
C HIS A 150 -9.31 -5.27 -0.13
N ILE A 151 -9.98 -5.62 0.96
CA ILE A 151 -10.53 -6.96 1.19
C ILE A 151 -11.53 -7.31 0.08
N ILE A 152 -12.49 -6.42 -0.20
CA ILE A 152 -13.49 -6.64 -1.26
C ILE A 152 -12.82 -6.80 -2.62
N HIS A 153 -11.84 -5.95 -2.94
CA HIS A 153 -11.05 -6.06 -4.16
C HIS A 153 -10.32 -7.41 -4.25
N ASN A 154 -9.68 -7.86 -3.19
CA ASN A 154 -8.93 -9.11 -3.18
C ASN A 154 -9.88 -10.32 -3.29
N ILE A 155 -11.04 -10.29 -2.63
CA ILE A 155 -12.09 -11.31 -2.80
C ILE A 155 -12.55 -11.33 -4.26
N PHE A 156 -12.86 -10.17 -4.85
CA PHE A 156 -13.30 -10.08 -6.24
C PHE A 156 -12.26 -10.64 -7.23
N VAL A 157 -10.98 -10.25 -7.05
CA VAL A 157 -9.87 -10.75 -7.87
C VAL A 157 -9.76 -12.27 -7.74
N VAL A 158 -9.74 -12.80 -6.52
CA VAL A 158 -9.65 -14.25 -6.29
C VAL A 158 -10.85 -14.98 -6.90
N SER A 159 -12.07 -14.47 -6.74
CA SER A 159 -13.27 -15.05 -7.35
C SER A 159 -13.22 -15.06 -8.88
N LEU A 160 -12.76 -13.97 -9.50
CA LEU A 160 -12.62 -13.86 -10.95
C LEU A 160 -11.58 -14.86 -11.49
N PHE A 161 -10.43 -14.97 -10.83
CA PHE A 161 -9.40 -15.92 -11.25
C PHE A 161 -9.77 -17.37 -10.94
N ASN A 162 -10.48 -17.66 -9.85
CA ASN A 162 -10.98 -19.00 -9.55
C ASN A 162 -12.06 -19.45 -10.56
N SER A 163 -12.87 -18.54 -11.10
CA SER A 163 -13.82 -18.88 -12.18
C SER A 163 -13.15 -19.24 -13.51
N HIS A 164 -11.88 -18.87 -13.70
CA HIS A 164 -11.13 -19.12 -14.93
C HIS A 164 -10.03 -20.18 -14.80
N PHE A 165 -9.57 -20.47 -13.58
CA PHE A 165 -8.63 -21.55 -13.28
C PHE A 165 -9.37 -22.72 -12.65
N SER A 166 -10.02 -23.54 -13.47
CA SER A 166 -10.20 -24.96 -13.14
C SER A 166 -8.81 -25.57 -13.07
N ILE A 167 -8.25 -25.65 -11.85
CA ILE A 167 -6.95 -26.26 -11.64
C ILE A 167 -7.11 -27.74 -11.98
N ILE A 168 -6.52 -28.16 -13.10
CA ILE A 168 -6.38 -29.56 -13.49
C ILE A 168 -5.36 -30.19 -12.54
N TYR A 169 -5.75 -30.43 -11.29
CA TYR A 169 -5.09 -31.38 -10.42
C TYR A 169 -5.73 -32.74 -10.70
N GLY A 170 -5.06 -33.55 -11.52
CA GLY A 170 -5.32 -34.97 -11.70
C GLY A 170 -6.78 -35.43 -11.49
N GLN A 171 -7.63 -35.26 -12.51
CA GLN A 171 -8.92 -35.96 -12.68
C GLN A 171 -10.07 -35.69 -11.70
N LYS A 172 -10.06 -34.65 -10.85
CA LYS A 172 -11.31 -34.15 -10.25
C LYS A 172 -11.42 -32.64 -10.35
N ILE A 173 -12.36 -32.19 -11.16
CA ILE A 173 -12.87 -30.82 -11.12
C ILE A 173 -13.63 -30.71 -9.80
N ILE A 174 -12.94 -30.21 -8.76
CA ILE A 174 -13.60 -29.80 -7.52
C ILE A 174 -13.97 -28.33 -7.74
N PRO A 175 -15.26 -27.98 -7.90
CA PRO A 175 -15.65 -26.59 -7.86
C PRO A 175 -15.25 -26.03 -6.49
N VAL A 176 -14.40 -25.01 -6.48
CA VAL A 176 -14.08 -24.27 -5.26
C VAL A 176 -15.20 -23.26 -5.05
N LEU A 177 -16.31 -23.75 -4.49
CA LEU A 177 -17.31 -23.00 -3.73
C LEU A 177 -18.17 -24.00 -2.96
#